data_AF-A0A382QCE0-F1
#
_entry.id   AF-A0A382QCE0-F1
#
_cell.length_a   1.000
_cell.length_b   1.000
_cell.length_c   1.000
_cell.angle_alpha   90.00
_cell.angle_beta   90.00
_cell.angle_gamma   90.00
#
_symmetry.space_group_name_H-M   'P 1'
#
loop_
_entity.id
_entity.type
_entity.pdbx_description
1 polymer ?
#
loop_
_entity_poly.entity_id
_entity_poly.type
_entity_poly.pdbx_seq_one_letter_code
_entity_poly.pdbx_strand_id
1 'polypeptide(L)'
;EIIAKVCMEKHHDLNSPPARLAMPDVPEPTSFGLTKDFHITAKNVVEKVLAMFKIQPEDNLKLLNRDENHDVPGDWFKGPF
;
A
#
# COMPACT_ATOMS: atom_id res chain seq x y z
N GLU A 1 2.14 -15.89 -8.30
CA GLU A 1 1.11 -16.89 -8.65
C GLU A 1 -0.22 -16.20 -8.94
N ILE A 2 -0.83 -15.48 -7.99
CA ILE A 2 -2.11 -14.73 -8.16
C ILE A 2 -2.22 -13.91 -9.46
N ILE A 3 -1.28 -12.99 -9.75
CA ILE A 3 -1.35 -12.14 -10.95
C ILE A 3 -1.38 -12.98 -12.23
N ALA A 4 -0.54 -14.00 -12.32
CA ALA A 4 -0.49 -14.88 -13.48
C ALA A 4 -1.81 -15.62 -13.66
N LYS A 5 -2.36 -16.18 -12.58
CA LYS A 5 -3.65 -16.88 -12.60
C LYS A 5 -4.78 -15.97 -13.09
N VAL A 6 -4.92 -14.76 -12.53
CA VAL A 6 -5.95 -13.80 -12.93
C VAL A 6 -5.79 -13.39 -14.40
N CYS A 7 -4.55 -13.15 -14.84
CA CYS A 7 -4.29 -12.83 -16.25
C CYS A 7 -4.60 -14.00 -17.18
N MET A 8 -4.40 -15.25 -16.77
CA MET A 8 -4.70 -16.42 -17.63
C MET A 8 -6.20 -16.73 -17.67
N GLU A 9 -6.89 -16.65 -16.54
CA GLU A 9 -8.28 -17.11 -16.40
C GLU A 9 -9.32 -16.01 -16.64
N LYS A 10 -8.97 -14.74 -16.39
CA LYS A 10 -9.91 -13.61 -16.27
C LYS A 10 -9.48 -12.35 -17.02
N HIS A 11 -8.56 -12.46 -17.99
CA HIS A 11 -8.07 -11.30 -18.74
C HIS A 11 -9.19 -10.41 -19.31
N HIS A 12 -10.24 -11.03 -19.85
CA HIS A 12 -11.36 -10.34 -20.49
C HIS A 12 -12.22 -9.51 -19.52
N ASP A 13 -12.15 -9.81 -18.22
CA ASP A 13 -12.87 -9.07 -17.17
C ASP A 13 -12.06 -7.86 -16.64
N LEU A 14 -10.80 -7.69 -17.06
CA LEU A 14 -9.90 -6.68 -16.51
C LEU A 14 -10.01 -5.35 -17.27
N ASN A 15 -10.48 -4.31 -16.58
CA ASN A 15 -10.48 -2.93 -17.10
C ASN A 15 -9.08 -2.29 -17.16
N SER A 16 -8.12 -2.85 -16.42
CA SER A 16 -6.73 -2.41 -16.35
C SER A 16 -5.83 -3.61 -16.01
N PRO A 17 -4.55 -3.63 -16.45
CA PRO A 17 -3.58 -4.59 -15.96
C PRO A 17 -3.50 -4.59 -14.43
N PRO A 18 -3.37 -5.75 -13.78
CA PRO A 18 -3.24 -5.83 -12.33
C PRO A 18 -1.92 -5.18 -11.88
N ALA A 19 -1.96 -4.52 -10.72
CA ALA A 19 -0.78 -3.92 -10.10
C ALA A 19 -0.33 -4.72 -8.88
N ARG A 20 0.99 -4.73 -8.63
CA ARG A 20 1.58 -5.27 -7.40
C ARG A 20 2.15 -4.12 -6.58
N LEU A 21 1.66 -3.96 -5.36
CA LEU A 21 2.28 -3.15 -4.32
C LEU A 21 2.81 -4.11 -3.25
N ALA A 22 4.11 -4.09 -3.03
CA ALA A 22 4.79 -4.97 -2.09
C ALA A 22 5.99 -4.23 -1.50
N MET A 23 6.49 -4.76 -0.39
CA MET A 23 7.78 -4.31 0.18
C MET A 23 8.90 -4.52 -0.85
N PRO A 24 9.98 -3.72 -0.79
CA PRO A 24 11.13 -3.91 -1.66
C PRO A 24 11.76 -5.29 -1.46
N ASP A 25 12.42 -5.79 -2.50
CA ASP A 25 13.07 -7.10 -2.49
C ASP A 25 14.44 -7.05 -1.78
N VAL A 26 14.40 -6.73 -0.49
CA VAL A 26 15.56 -6.62 0.41
C VAL A 26 15.16 -7.09 1.82
N PRO A 27 16.12 -7.45 2.68
CA PRO A 27 15.84 -7.74 4.08
C PRO A 27 15.14 -6.56 4.77
N GLU A 28 14.13 -6.85 5.57
CA GLU A 28 13.44 -5.82 6.35
C GLU A 28 14.40 -5.23 7.40
N PRO A 29 14.56 -3.89 7.44
CA PRO A 29 15.42 -3.28 8.43
C PRO A 29 14.77 -3.34 9.81
N THR A 30 15.60 -3.46 10.85
CA THR A 30 15.14 -3.59 12.24
C THR A 30 15.02 -2.26 12.98
N SER A 31 15.57 -1.18 12.41
CA SER A 31 15.52 0.15 13.02
C SER A 31 14.26 0.89 12.58
N PHE A 32 13.53 1.45 13.53
CA PHE A 32 12.31 2.24 13.30
C PHE A 32 12.47 3.30 12.20
N GLY A 33 13.56 4.07 12.22
CA GLY A 33 13.80 5.10 11.20
C GLY A 33 14.00 4.56 9.78
N LEU A 34 14.40 3.29 9.65
CA LEU A 34 14.60 2.63 8.36
C LEU A 34 13.32 1.97 7.82
N THR A 35 12.30 1.75 8.64
CA THR A 35 11.01 1.17 8.21
C THR A 35 10.00 2.21 7.72
N LYS A 36 10.29 3.52 7.84
CA LYS A 36 9.36 4.63 7.55
C LYS A 36 8.68 4.54 6.18
N ASP A 37 9.46 4.24 5.15
CA ASP A 37 8.99 4.13 3.76
C ASP A 37 9.04 2.67 3.24
N PHE A 38 9.19 1.69 4.15
CA PHE A 38 9.33 0.28 3.80
C PHE A 38 7.97 -0.40 3.56
N HIS A 39 6.99 -0.09 4.40
CA HIS A 39 5.66 -0.68 4.33
C HIS A 39 4.73 0.07 3.37
N ILE A 40 3.93 -0.69 2.62
CA ILE A 40 2.86 -0.13 1.80
C ILE A 40 1.77 0.47 2.68
N THR A 41 1.37 1.70 2.40
CA THR A 41 0.35 2.44 3.14
C THR A 41 -0.98 2.49 2.39
N ALA A 42 -2.06 2.85 3.10
CA ALA A 42 -3.36 3.11 2.48
C ALA A 42 -3.27 4.18 1.38
N LYS A 43 -2.47 5.23 1.60
CA LYS A 43 -2.21 6.27 0.60
C LYS A 43 -1.60 5.69 -0.67
N ASN A 44 -0.59 4.82 -0.57
CA ASN A 44 0.03 4.20 -1.74
C ASN A 44 -0.97 3.34 -2.54
N VAL A 45 -1.86 2.63 -1.85
CA VAL A 45 -2.93 1.84 -2.50
C VAL A 45 -3.87 2.75 -3.29
N VAL A 46 -4.38 3.81 -2.64
CA VAL A 46 -5.31 4.74 -3.28
C VAL A 46 -4.67 5.44 -4.48
N GLU A 47 -3.45 5.97 -4.32
CA GLU A 47 -2.71 6.61 -5.41
C GLU A 47 -2.49 5.65 -6.60
N LYS A 48 -2.19 4.37 -6.33
CA LYS A 48 -2.02 3.37 -7.38
C LYS A 48 -3.33 3.09 -8.12
N VAL A 49 -4.44 2.96 -7.40
CA VAL A 49 -5.77 2.76 -8.00
C VAL A 49 -6.17 3.95 -8.85
N LEU A 50 -6.03 5.18 -8.33
CA LEU A 50 -6.32 6.40 -9.09
C LEU A 50 -5.49 6.46 -10.38
N ALA A 51 -4.19 6.15 -10.31
CA ALA A 51 -3.33 6.10 -11.47
C ALA A 51 -3.75 5.03 -12.50
N MET A 52 -4.16 3.83 -12.05
CA MET A 52 -4.66 2.76 -12.93
C MET A 52 -5.88 3.21 -13.74
N PHE A 53 -6.78 3.98 -13.13
CA PHE A 53 -7.99 4.49 -13.78
C PHE A 53 -7.85 5.90 -14.36
N LYS A 54 -6.64 6.48 -14.33
CA LYS A 54 -6.34 7.85 -14.78
C LYS A 54 -7.25 8.91 -14.13
N ILE A 55 -7.63 8.69 -12.87
CA ILE A 55 -8.43 9.62 -12.08
C ILE A 55 -7.48 10.59 -11.39
N GLN A 56 -7.80 11.89 -11.44
CA GLN A 56 -7.01 12.90 -10.77
C GLN A 56 -7.22 12.84 -9.25
N PRO A 57 -6.15 12.91 -8.45
CA PRO A 57 -6.25 12.94 -7.00
C PRO A 57 -7.01 14.18 -6.50
N GLU A 58 -7.90 13.98 -5.53
CA GLU A 58 -8.57 15.06 -4.79
C GLU A 58 -7.74 15.50 -3.57
N ASP A 59 -8.02 16.70 -3.05
CA ASP A 59 -7.31 17.27 -1.90
C ASP A 59 -7.48 16.45 -0.59
N ASN A 60 -8.56 15.66 -0.50
CA ASN A 60 -8.88 14.82 0.65
C ASN A 60 -7.88 13.67 0.88
N LEU A 61 -7.00 13.36 -0.09
CA LEU A 61 -5.95 12.34 0.08
C LEU A 61 -4.97 12.66 1.22
N LYS A 62 -4.90 13.93 1.64
CA LYS A 62 -4.12 14.33 2.83
C LYS A 62 -4.60 13.64 4.10
N LEU A 63 -5.87 13.21 4.16
CA LEU A 63 -6.42 12.43 5.28
C LEU A 63 -5.78 11.04 5.43
N LEU A 64 -5.13 10.54 4.37
CA LEU A 64 -4.45 9.25 4.38
C LEU A 64 -2.96 9.36 4.75
N ASN A 65 -2.46 10.56 5.02
CA ASN A 65 -1.10 10.72 5.52
C ASN A 65 -1.00 10.04 6.89
N ARG A 66 0.04 9.23 7.09
CA ARG A 66 0.34 8.62 8.38
C ARG A 66 0.83 9.67 9.38
N ASP A 67 0.60 9.37 10.66
CA ASP A 67 1.26 10.04 11.76
C ASP A 67 2.79 9.86 11.69
N GLU A 68 3.52 10.69 12.42
CA GLU A 68 5.00 10.61 12.47
C GLU A 68 5.50 9.24 12.95
N ASN A 69 4.68 8.51 13.71
CA ASN A 69 4.98 7.16 14.17
C ASN A 69 4.32 6.09 13.29
N HIS A 70 5.08 5.54 12.34
CA HIS A 70 4.55 4.64 11.28
C HIS A 70 4.43 3.16 11.68
N ASP A 71 5.07 2.77 12.78
CA ASP A 71 5.16 1.38 13.25
C ASP A 71 4.88 1.35 14.76
N VAL A 72 3.75 1.93 15.13
CA VAL A 72 3.22 1.88 16.49
C VAL A 72 1.80 1.33 16.49
N PRO A 73 1.42 0.65 17.57
CA PRO A 73 0.05 0.22 17.80
C PRO A 73 -0.89 1.42 17.86
N GLY A 74 -2.12 1.24 17.37
CA GLY A 74 -3.14 2.27 17.55
C GLY A 74 -3.56 2.41 19.01
N ASP A 75 -4.13 3.56 19.35
CA ASP A 75 -4.56 3.93 20.73
C ASP A 75 -5.50 2.91 21.40
N TRP A 76 -6.14 2.06 20.60
CA TRP A 76 -7.01 0.98 21.01
C TRP A 76 -6.26 -0.21 21.63
N PHE A 77 -4.94 -0.32 21.46
CA PHE A 77 -4.14 -1.34 22.12
C PHE A 77 -3.68 -0.87 23.51
N LYS A 78 -3.95 -1.68 24.53
CA LYS A 78 -3.63 -1.38 25.95
C LYS A 78 -2.68 -2.38 26.61
N GLY A 79 -2.17 -3.35 25.85
CA GLY A 79 -1.19 -4.32 26.34
C GLY A 79 0.21 -3.70 26.48
N PRO A 80 1.14 -4.42 27.12
CA PRO A 80 2.53 -3.97 27.22
C PRO A 80 3.19 -4.00 25.84
N PHE A 81 3.77 -2.86 25.46
CA PHE A 81 4.82 -2.74 24.46
C PHE A 81 6.10 -2.28 25.14
#